data_AF-A0A8I0J739-F1
#
_entry.id   AF-A0A8I0J739-F1
#
_cell.length_a   1.000
_cell.length_b   1.000
_cell.length_c   1.000
_cell.angle_alpha   90.00
_cell.angle_beta   90.00
_cell.angle_gamma   90.00
#
_symmetry.space_group_name_H-M   'P 1'
#
loop_
_entity.id
_entity.type
_entity.pdbx_description
1 polymer ?
#
loop_
_entity_poly.entity_id
_entity_poly.type
_entity_poly.pdbx_seq_one_letter_code
_entity_poly.pdbx_strand_id
1 'polypeptide(L)' 'MTGDVVNLRQFRKRQQRTEKEKQAEQNRISFGRTKAEKSLTKALNDKAETRLDQGRIERPAKDEGGDSKD' A
#
# COMPACT_ATOMS: atom_id res chain seq x y z
N MET A 1 -51.42 23.56 -2.02
CA MET A 1 -50.64 22.37 -1.65
C MET A 1 -49.46 22.27 -2.61
N THR A 2 -48.34 22.88 -2.26
CA THR A 2 -47.10 22.85 -3.06
C THR A 2 -46.39 21.54 -2.79
N GLY A 3 -46.36 20.63 -3.77
CA GLY A 3 -45.66 19.36 -3.64
C GLY A 3 -44.15 19.57 -3.56
N ASP A 4 -43.51 18.98 -2.56
CA ASP A 4 -42.04 19.02 -2.41
C ASP A 4 -41.37 18.34 -3.61
N VAL A 5 -40.64 19.13 -4.40
CA VAL A 5 -39.86 18.62 -5.53
C VAL A 5 -38.59 17.97 -4.98
N VAL A 6 -38.64 16.66 -4.76
CA VAL A 6 -37.47 15.89 -4.32
C VAL A 6 -36.49 15.65 -5.46
N ASN A 7 -35.25 16.11 -5.28
CA ASN A 7 -34.18 15.88 -6.25
C ASN A 7 -33.65 14.44 -6.17
N LEU A 8 -34.21 13.57 -7.00
CA LEU A 8 -33.83 12.14 -7.07
C LEU A 8 -32.34 11.92 -7.41
N ARG A 9 -31.71 12.83 -8.17
CA ARG A 9 -30.27 12.73 -8.49
C ARG A 9 -29.42 12.88 -7.23
N GLN A 10 -29.75 13.85 -6.39
CA GLN A 10 -29.05 14.04 -5.12
C GLN A 10 -29.29 12.87 -4.17
N PHE A 11 -30.52 12.35 -4.11
CA PHE A 11 -30.85 11.18 -3.31
C PHE A 11 -30.02 9.96 -3.72
N ARG A 12 -29.99 9.61 -5.02
CA ARG A 12 -29.17 8.50 -5.53
C ARG A 12 -27.68 8.71 -5.23
N LYS A 13 -27.17 9.94 -5.38
CA LYS A 13 -25.77 10.26 -5.06
C LYS A 13 -25.46 10.06 -3.58
N ARG A 14 -26.38 10.41 -2.67
CA ARG A 14 -26.22 10.17 -1.23
C ARG A 14 -26.22 8.67 -0.94
N GLN A 15 -27.16 7.90 -1.51
CA GLN A 15 -27.19 6.43 -1.38
C GLN A 15 -25.89 5.77 -1.84
N GLN A 16 -25.37 6.16 -3.00
CA GLN A 16 -24.09 5.62 -3.49
C GLN A 16 -22.90 5.97 -2.58
N ARG A 17 -22.93 7.12 -1.91
CA ARG A 17 -21.88 7.51 -0.96
C ARG A 17 -21.97 6.66 0.31
N THR A 18 -23.16 6.49 0.87
CA THR A 18 -23.36 5.69 2.08
C THR A 18 -23.03 4.22 1.86
N GLU A 19 -23.37 3.65 0.70
CA GLU A 19 -22.96 2.28 0.32
C GLU A 19 -21.45 2.13 0.24
N LYS A 20 -20.76 3.10 -0.37
CA LYS A 20 -19.28 3.10 -0.44
C LYS A 20 -18.63 3.22 0.94
N GLU A 21 -19.21 4.03 1.83
CA GLU A 21 -18.74 4.18 3.21
C GLU A 21 -18.89 2.87 3.99
N LYS A 22 -20.04 2.20 3.89
CA LYS A 22 -20.27 0.87 4.49
C LYS A 22 -19.29 -0.17 3.97
N GLN A 23 -19.05 -0.22 2.66
CA GLN A 23 -18.07 -1.12 2.08
C GLN A 23 -16.65 -0.80 2.57
N ALA A 24 -16.30 0.47 2.71
CA ALA A 24 -15.00 0.88 3.24
C ALA A 24 -14.84 0.46 4.71
N GLU A 25 -15.89 0.57 5.52
CA GLU A 25 -15.92 0.09 6.91
C GLU A 25 -15.77 -1.44 6.98
N GLN A 26 -16.53 -2.18 6.18
CA GLN A 26 -16.38 -3.63 6.06
C GLN A 26 -14.94 -4.00 5.65
N ASN A 27 -14.36 -3.31 4.68
CA ASN A 27 -12.99 -3.54 4.26
C ASN A 27 -11.96 -3.24 5.36
N ARG A 28 -12.20 -2.23 6.21
CA ARG A 28 -11.36 -1.95 7.39
C ARG A 28 -11.43 -3.10 8.40
N ILE A 29 -12.61 -3.65 8.63
CA ILE A 29 -12.81 -4.79 9.54
C ILE A 29 -12.16 -6.05 8.95
N SER A 30 -12.49 -6.40 7.70
CA SER A 30 -12.05 -7.64 7.06
C SER A 30 -10.56 -7.69 6.75
N PHE A 31 -9.96 -6.56 6.36
CA PHE A 31 -8.57 -6.54 5.92
C PHE A 31 -7.62 -5.83 6.89
N GLY A 32 -8.13 -5.21 7.96
CA GLY A 32 -7.37 -4.57 9.04
C GLY A 32 -6.60 -3.31 8.67
N ARG A 33 -6.14 -3.18 7.42
CA ARG A 33 -5.37 -2.03 6.92
C ARG A 33 -5.98 -1.43 5.66
N THR A 34 -6.01 -0.10 5.60
CA THR A 34 -6.45 0.62 4.40
C THR A 34 -5.42 0.52 3.28
N LYS A 35 -5.83 0.77 2.02
CA LYS A 35 -4.90 0.80 0.87
C LYS A 35 -3.80 1.86 1.05
N ALA A 36 -4.14 2.99 1.67
CA ALA A 36 -3.20 4.08 1.96
C ALA A 36 -2.13 3.64 2.97
N GLU A 37 -2.53 2.98 4.05
CA GLU A 37 -1.58 2.41 5.03
C GLU A 37 -0.66 1.37 4.39
N LYS A 38 -1.22 0.44 3.60
CA LYS A 38 -0.41 -0.57 2.89
C LYS A 38 0.62 0.08 1.96
N SER A 39 0.20 1.09 1.21
CA SER A 39 1.06 1.88 0.34
C SER A 39 2.19 2.56 1.11
N LEU A 40 1.85 3.20 2.24
CA LEU A 40 2.84 3.87 3.09
C LEU A 40 3.85 2.88 3.65
N THR A 41 3.39 1.75 4.19
CA THR A 41 4.30 0.72 4.72
C THR A 41 5.22 0.15 3.66
N LYS A 42 4.70 -0.07 2.44
CA LYS A 42 5.52 -0.53 1.32
C LYS A 42 6.60 0.49 0.97
N ALA A 43 6.23 1.76 0.80
CA ALA A 43 7.20 2.81 0.48
C ALA A 43 8.28 2.98 1.56
N LEU A 44 7.93 2.80 2.84
CA LEU A 44 8.89 2.84 3.95
C LEU A 44 9.85 1.65 3.91
N ASN A 45 9.35 0.45 3.62
CA ASN A 45 10.16 -0.75 3.50
C ASN A 45 11.11 -0.66 2.30
N ASP A 46 10.60 -0.25 1.13
CA ASP A 46 11.41 -0.06 -0.09
C ASP A 46 12.54 0.97 0.17
N LYS A 47 12.25 2.04 0.91
CA LYS A 47 13.26 3.04 1.32
C LYS A 47 14.28 2.48 2.31
N ALA A 48 13.87 1.59 3.20
CA ALA A 48 14.78 0.94 4.14
C ALA A 48 15.72 -0.03 3.41
N GLU A 49 15.18 -0.86 2.51
CA GLU A 49 15.92 -1.81 1.69
C GLU A 49 16.95 -1.11 0.81
N THR A 50 16.53 -0.09 0.05
CA THR A 50 17.46 0.71 -0.78
C THR A 50 18.59 1.36 0.02
N ARG A 51 18.32 1.82 1.26
CA ARG A 51 19.38 2.35 2.14
C ARG A 51 20.37 1.28 2.58
N LEU A 52 19.88 0.07 2.90
CA LEU A 52 20.74 -1.05 3.28
C LEU A 52 21.60 -1.51 2.11
N ASP A 53 21.02 -1.59 0.91
CA ASP A 53 21.74 -1.96 -0.30
C ASP A 53 22.84 -0.93 -0.66
N GLN A 54 22.56 0.37 -0.52
CA GLN A 54 23.57 1.41 -0.75
C GLN A 54 24.76 1.30 0.22
N GLY A 55 24.54 0.82 1.44
CA GLY A 55 25.58 0.59 2.43
C GLY A 55 26.27 -0.77 2.32
N ARG A 56 25.83 -1.63 1.38
CA ARG A 56 26.37 -2.98 1.23
C ARG A 56 27.73 -2.93 0.55
N ILE A 57 28.79 -3.16 1.32
CA ILE A 57 30.12 -3.40 0.79
C ILE A 57 30.17 -4.89 0.41
N GLU A 58 30.18 -5.18 -0.89
CA GLU A 58 30.50 -6.51 -1.39
C GLU A 58 31.91 -6.85 -0.95
N ARG A 59 32.04 -7.87 -0.09
CA ARG A 59 33.36 -8.42 0.24
C ARG A 59 33.88 -9.05 -1.06
N PRO A 60 35.07 -8.67 -1.56
CA PRO A 60 35.61 -9.31 -2.74
C PRO A 60 35.63 -10.81 -2.47
N ALA A 61 35.04 -11.57 -3.40
CA ALA A 61 35.12 -13.02 -3.37
C ALA A 61 36.58 -13.38 -3.17
N LYS A 62 36.85 -14.17 -2.13
CA LYS A 62 38.18 -14.68 -1.86
C LYS A 62 38.55 -15.52 -3.07
N ASP A 63 39.41 -15.00 -3.93
CA ASP A 63 40.02 -15.72 -5.05
C ASP A 63 40.87 -16.85 -4.47
N GLU A 64 40.23 -17.96 -4.10
CA GLU A 64 40.89 -19.24 -3.81
C GLU A 64 41.19 -19.90 -5.16
N GLY A 65 42.20 -19.37 -5.84
CA GLY A 65 42.75 -19.89 -7.09
C GLY A 65 44.26 -19.65 -7.11
N GLY A 66 45.03 -20.67 -6.72
CA GLY A 66 46.50 -20.59 -6.68
C GLY A 66 47.13 -21.88 -6.20
N ASP A 67 46.99 -22.92 -7.02
CA ASP A 67 47.84 -24.11 -7.01
C ASP A 67 49.31 -23.67 -7.01
N SER A 68 50.06 -23.99 -5.95
CA SER A 68 51.53 -23.92 -5.95
C SER A 68 52.06 -25.25 -5.45
N LYS A 69 52.13 -26.20 -6.37
CA LYS A 69 52.99 -27.36 -6.30
C LYS A 69 54.35 -26.93 -6.86
N ASP A 70 55.34 -26.80 -5.99
CA ASP A 70 56.77 -27.06 -6.24
C ASP A 70 57.55 -26.96 -4.91
#